data_AF-A0A1V6GPQ2-F1
#
_entry.id   AF-A0A1V6GPQ2-F1
#
_cell.length_a   1.000
_cell.length_b   1.000
_cell.length_c   1.000
_cell.angle_alpha   90.00
_cell.angle_beta   90.00
_cell.angle_gamma   90.00
#
_symmetry.space_group_name_H-M   'P 1'
#
loop_
_entity.id
_entity.type
_entity.pdbx_description
1 polymer ?
#
loop_
_entity_poly.entity_id
_entity_poly.type
_entity_poly.pdbx_seq_one_letter_code
_entity_poly.pdbx_strand_id
1 'polypeptide(L)'
;MRYLSIVLSLLFLLAIITFCVNNTQEFTLSFLGYRLVVPLQLWVLMVTFFVAGMVPIVMVEIPVQIARFFRRRAVKARIRELEGSLARLAPSAGEPGKEVPDKT
;
A
#
# COMPACT_ATOMS: atom_id res chain seq x y z
N MET A 1 -1.00 -7.88 18.15
CA MET A 1 -0.68 -6.52 17.67
C MET A 1 -1.46 -6.09 16.43
N ARG A 2 -1.50 -6.89 15.35
CA ARG A 2 -2.15 -6.49 14.08
C ARG A 2 -3.66 -6.27 14.20
N TYR A 3 -4.37 -7.14 14.92
CA TYR A 3 -5.80 -7.01 15.19
C TYR A 3 -6.14 -5.81 16.10
N LEU A 4 -5.31 -5.53 17.11
CA LEU A 4 -5.46 -4.36 17.97
C LEU A 4 -5.38 -3.05 17.17
N SER A 5 -4.45 -2.97 16.22
CA SER A 5 -4.29 -1.80 15.35
C SER A 5 -5.49 -1.60 14.42
N ILE A 6 -6.08 -2.69 13.92
CA ILE A 6 -7.31 -2.64 13.10
C ILE A 6 -8.49 -2.14 13.92
N VAL A 7 -8.70 -2.71 15.13
CA VAL A 7 -9.79 -2.31 16.03
C VAL A 7 -9.65 -0.85 16.45
N LEU A 8 -8.44 -0.41 16.78
CA LEU A 8 -8.16 0.98 17.13
C LEU A 8 -8.43 1.93 15.95
N SER A 9 -8.05 1.54 14.73
CA SER A 9 -8.33 2.32 13.53
C SER A 9 -9.83 2.42 13.26
N LEU A 10 -10.58 1.35 13.50
CA LEU A 10 -12.04 1.34 13.35
C LEU A 10 -12.73 2.25 14.38
N LEU A 11 -12.29 2.21 15.63
CA LEU A 11 -12.78 3.09 16.70
C LEU A 11 -12.46 4.56 16.40
N PHE A 12 -11.26 4.84 15.92
CA PHE A 12 -10.86 6.19 15.52
C PHE A 12 -11.72 6.72 14.37
N LEU A 13 -11.98 5.88 13.36
CA LEU A 13 -12.87 6.23 12.26
C LEU A 13 -14.29 6.52 12.76
N LEU A 14 -14.83 5.68 13.65
CA LEU A 14 -16.15 5.86 14.24
C LEU A 14 -16.23 7.18 15.04
N ALA A 15 -15.18 7.50 15.81
CA ALA A 15 -15.08 8.75 16.55
C ALA A 15 -15.06 9.97 15.63
N ILE A 16 -14.31 9.92 14.52
CA ILE A 16 -14.31 10.99 13.52
C ILE A 16 -15.69 11.18 12.91
N ILE A 17 -16.35 10.09 12.48
CA ILE A 17 -17.69 10.16 11.88
C ILE A 17 -18.68 10.77 12.87
N THR A 18 -18.68 10.27 14.11
CA THR A 18 -19.57 10.76 15.16
C THR A 18 -19.31 12.23 15.50
N PHE A 19 -18.03 12.63 15.52
CA PHE A 19 -17.64 14.03 15.72
C PHE A 19 -18.12 14.92 14.56
N CYS A 20 -17.99 14.46 13.31
CA CYS A 20 -18.46 15.20 12.13
C CYS A 20 -19.98 15.37 12.14
N VAL A 21 -20.74 14.30 12.45
CA VAL A 21 -22.21 14.33 12.50
C VAL A 21 -22.74 15.21 13.63
N ASN A 22 -22.10 15.16 14.81
CA ASN A 22 -22.49 16.02 15.94
C ASN A 22 -22.07 17.48 15.77
N ASN A 23 -21.05 17.76 14.95
CA ASN A 23 -20.59 19.12 14.66
C ASN A 23 -21.05 19.57 13.27
N THR A 24 -22.35 19.45 13.02
CA THR A 24 -23.04 19.94 11.82
C THR A 24 -23.43 21.41 11.94
N GLN A 25 -22.64 22.22 12.65
CA GLN A 25 -22.84 23.66 12.68
C GLN A 25 -22.63 24.23 11.26
N GLU A 26 -23.64 24.95 10.79
CA GLU A 26 -23.63 25.60 9.49
C GLU A 26 -22.83 26.90 9.59
N PHE A 27 -21.77 27.01 8.77
CA PHE A 27 -20.99 28.22 8.65
C PHE A 27 -21.23 28.88 7.29
N THR A 28 -21.30 30.20 7.30
CA THR A 28 -21.30 31.01 6.07
C THR A 28 -19.88 31.49 5.81
N LEU A 29 -19.30 31.09 4.68
CA LEU A 29 -17.98 31.54 4.26
C LEU A 29 -18.13 32.88 3.53
N SER A 30 -17.50 33.92 4.10
CA SER A 30 -17.35 35.21 3.44
C SER A 30 -15.89 35.37 3.03
N PHE A 31 -15.62 35.37 1.73
CA PHE A 31 -14.27 35.51 1.19
C PHE A 31 -14.25 36.68 0.20
N LEU A 32 -13.36 37.65 0.42
CA LEU A 32 -13.18 38.80 -0.48
C LEU A 32 -14.49 39.57 -0.83
N GLY A 33 -15.45 39.65 0.10
CA GLY A 33 -16.74 40.33 -0.10
C GLY A 33 -17.82 39.47 -0.78
N TYR A 34 -17.47 38.29 -1.28
CA TYR A 34 -18.44 37.29 -1.74
C TYR A 34 -18.91 36.42 -0.57
N ARG A 35 -20.22 36.45 -0.31
CA ARG A 35 -20.86 35.55 0.66
C ARG A 35 -21.30 34.29 -0.06
N LEU A 36 -20.71 33.16 0.32
CA LEU A 36 -21.25 31.87 -0.08
C LEU A 36 -22.52 31.61 0.74
N VAL A 37 -23.68 31.66 0.09
CA VAL A 37 -25.00 31.47 0.72
C VAL A 37 -25.30 29.98 0.99
N VAL A 38 -24.37 29.10 0.64
CA VAL A 38 -24.49 27.66 0.90
C VAL A 38 -24.03 27.39 2.33
N PRO A 39 -24.89 26.81 3.19
CA PRO A 39 -24.48 26.37 4.51
C PRO A 39 -23.45 25.23 4.34
N LEU A 40 -22.20 25.53 4.67
CA LEU A 40 -21.12 24.54 4.64
C LEU A 40 -20.83 24.09 6.06
N GLN A 41 -20.81 22.77 6.25
CA GLN A 41 -20.48 22.18 7.54
C GLN A 41 -18.96 22.18 7.71
N LEU A 42 -18.49 22.60 8.89
CA LEU A 42 -17.06 22.77 9.17
C LEU A 42 -16.24 21.50 8.90
N TRP A 43 -16.80 20.34 9.23
CA TRP A 43 -16.15 19.06 9.02
C TRP A 43 -15.92 18.76 7.53
N VAL A 44 -16.86 19.15 6.65
CA VAL A 44 -16.69 19.00 5.20
C VAL A 44 -15.48 19.82 4.77
N LEU A 45 -15.36 21.05 5.27
CA LEU A 45 -14.24 21.92 4.95
C LEU A 45 -12.91 21.29 5.40
N MET A 46 -12.83 20.81 6.65
CA MET A 46 -11.64 20.17 7.19
C MET A 46 -11.25 18.91 6.39
N VAL A 47 -12.21 18.06 6.06
CA VAL A 47 -11.98 16.87 5.22
C VAL A 47 -11.48 17.28 3.84
N THR A 48 -12.08 18.31 3.23
CA THR A 48 -11.69 18.77 1.90
C THR A 48 -10.26 19.31 1.89
N PHE A 49 -9.88 20.12 2.89
CA PHE A 49 -8.52 20.62 3.05
C PHE A 49 -7.52 19.50 3.35
N PHE A 50 -7.89 18.53 4.19
CA PHE A 50 -7.05 17.38 4.48
C PHE A 50 -6.80 16.55 3.22
N VAL A 51 -7.85 16.22 2.46
CA VAL A 51 -7.75 15.47 1.20
C VAL A 51 -6.94 16.26 0.19
N ALA A 52 -7.20 17.56 0.02
CA ALA A 52 -6.44 18.43 -0.89
C ALA A 52 -4.95 18.49 -0.52
N GLY A 53 -4.62 18.55 0.78
CA GLY A 53 -3.24 18.51 1.28
C GLY A 53 -2.55 17.15 1.09
N MET A 54 -3.31 16.05 1.04
CA MET A 54 -2.78 14.72 0.77
C MET A 54 -2.50 14.46 -0.72
N VAL A 55 -3.14 15.20 -1.63
CA VAL A 55 -2.91 15.06 -3.09
C VAL A 55 -1.44 15.09 -3.50
N PRO A 56 -0.61 16.09 -3.08
CA PRO A 56 0.80 16.12 -3.47
C PRO A 56 1.61 14.94 -2.91
N ILE A 57 1.32 14.50 -1.68
CA ILE A 57 1.99 13.35 -1.04
C ILE A 57 1.67 12.08 -1.83
N VAL A 58 0.40 11.87 -2.14
CA VAL A 58 -0.09 10.73 -2.91
C VAL A 58 0.50 10.71 -4.32
N MET A 59 0.55 11.86 -5.00
CA MET A 59 1.14 12.00 -6.33
C MET A 59 2.63 11.62 -6.38
N VAL A 60 3.39 11.90 -5.32
CA VAL A 60 4.83 11.60 -5.27
C VAL A 60 5.09 10.17 -4.77
N GLU A 61 4.38 9.72 -3.73
CA GLU A 61 4.68 8.44 -3.08
C GLU A 61 4.12 7.23 -3.83
N ILE A 62 2.92 7.32 -4.41
CA ILE A 62 2.30 6.21 -5.14
C ILE A 62 3.19 5.69 -6.28
N PRO A 63 3.69 6.52 -7.21
CA PRO A 63 4.51 6.00 -8.31
C PRO A 63 5.81 5.34 -7.81
N VAL A 64 6.42 5.87 -6.75
CA VAL A 64 7.64 5.31 -6.14
C VAL A 64 7.36 3.94 -5.51
N GLN A 65 6.25 3.80 -4.78
CA GLN A 65 5.86 2.53 -4.18
C GLN A 65 5.50 1.49 -5.23
N ILE A 66 4.79 1.89 -6.30
CA ILE A 66 4.46 1.03 -7.45
C ILE A 66 5.75 0.52 -8.13
N ALA A 67 6.71 1.41 -8.41
CA ALA A 67 7.98 1.02 -9.03
C ALA A 67 8.77 0.03 -8.15
N ARG A 68 8.79 0.23 -6.82
CA ARG A 68 9.41 -0.69 -5.87
C ARG A 68 8.71 -2.05 -5.85
N PHE A 69 7.39 -2.08 -5.94
CA PHE A 69 6.62 -3.32 -5.98
C PHE A 69 6.94 -4.14 -7.24
N PHE A 70 6.96 -3.49 -8.42
CA PHE A 70 7.33 -4.15 -9.67
C PHE A 70 8.77 -4.68 -9.66
N ARG A 71 9.74 -3.91 -9.13
CA ARG A 71 11.13 -4.37 -8.96
C ARG A 71 11.21 -5.62 -8.08
N ARG A 72 10.52 -5.63 -6.94
CA ARG A 72 10.49 -6.81 -6.05
C ARG A 72 9.88 -8.04 -6.73
N ARG A 73 8.84 -7.84 -7.55
CA ARG A 73 8.20 -8.93 -8.31
C ARG A 73 9.12 -9.48 -9.40
N ALA A 74 9.85 -8.61 -10.10
CA ALA A 74 10.84 -9.01 -11.10
C ALA A 74 12.01 -9.78 -10.48
N VAL A 75 12.52 -9.32 -9.33
CA VAL A 75 13.60 -10.02 -8.59
C VAL A 75 13.13 -11.40 -8.12
N LYS A 76 11.91 -11.52 -7.58
CA LYS A 76 11.34 -12.82 -7.20
C LYS A 76 11.18 -13.78 -8.38
N ALA A 77 10.78 -13.27 -9.55
CA ALA A 77 10.68 -14.09 -10.76
C ALA A 77 12.05 -14.62 -11.20
N ARG A 78 13.08 -13.77 -11.17
CA ARG A 78 14.47 -14.15 -11.47
C ARG A 78 14.99 -15.21 -10.49
N ILE A 79 14.76 -15.04 -9.19
CA ILE A 79 15.17 -16.02 -8.17
C ILE A 79 14.54 -17.39 -8.49
N ARG A 80 13.26 -17.43 -8.81
CA ARG A 80 12.55 -18.69 -9.14
C ARG A 80 13.08 -19.35 -10.42
N GLU A 81 13.48 -18.55 -11.40
CA GLU A 81 14.09 -19.01 -12.65
C GLU A 81 15.50 -19.60 -12.41
N LEU A 82 16.31 -18.93 -11.58
CA LEU A 82 17.63 -19.40 -11.15
C LEU A 82 17.54 -20.68 -10.31
N GLU A 83 16.62 -20.75 -9.34
CA GLU A 83 16.34 -21.96 -8.55
C GLU A 83 15.94 -23.13 -9.45
N GLY A 84 15.06 -22.90 -10.43
CA GLY A 84 14.66 -23.94 -11.40
C GLY A 84 15.80 -24.38 -12.31
N SER A 85 16.72 -23.48 -12.66
CA SER A 85 17.89 -23.77 -13.49
C SER A 85 18.94 -24.57 -12.73
N LEU A 86 19.19 -24.20 -11.46
CA LEU A 86 20.07 -24.94 -10.54
C LEU A 86 19.52 -26.33 -10.24
N ALA A 87 18.22 -26.46 -10.01
CA ALA A 87 17.56 -27.77 -9.81
C ALA A 87 17.62 -28.68 -11.05
N ARG A 88 17.76 -28.11 -12.26
CA ARG A 88 17.96 -28.86 -13.51
C ARG A 88 19.43 -29.21 -13.79
N LEU A 89 20.38 -28.46 -13.25
CA LEU A 89 21.82 -28.73 -13.34
C LEU A 89 22.30 -29.69 -12.24
N ALA A 90 21.67 -29.67 -11.06
CA ALA A 90 21.94 -30.59 -9.95
C ALA A 90 21.81 -32.10 -10.27
N PRO A 91 20.86 -32.59 -11.11
CA PRO A 91 20.82 -34.01 -11.49
C PRO A 91 22.01 -34.47 -12.34
N SER A 92 22.86 -33.56 -12.85
CA SER A 92 24.05 -33.92 -13.63
C SER A 92 25.35 -33.97 -12.82
N ALA A 93 25.35 -33.53 -11.56
CA ALA A 93 26.55 -33.53 -10.71
C ALA A 93 26.63 -34.76 -9.77
N GLY A 94 25.72 -35.73 -9.94
CA GLY A 94 25.56 -36.86 -9.04
C GLY A 94 25.41 -38.22 -9.74
N GLU A 95 26.20 -38.50 -10.79
CA GLU A 95 26.56 -39.89 -11.10
C GLU A 95 27.86 -40.23 -10.36
N PRO A 96 27.82 -40.78 -9.12
CA PRO A 96 28.98 -41.41 -8.53
C PRO A 96 29.28 -42.68 -9.35
N GLY A 97 30.48 -42.72 -9.93
CA GLY A 97 31.21 -43.92 -10.33
C GLY A 97 30.36 -45.12 -10.79
N LYS A 98 30.14 -45.21 -12.11
CA LYS A 98 29.93 -46.51 -12.73
C LYS A 98 31.12 -47.41 -12.36
N GLU A 99 30.86 -48.39 -11.49
CA GLU A 99 31.68 -49.59 -11.38
C GLU A 99 31.97 -50.10 -12.79
N VAL A 100 33.24 -50.08 -13.17
CA VAL A 100 33.74 -50.81 -14.34
C VAL A 100 33.73 -52.28 -13.92
N PRO A 101 32.90 -53.15 -14.51
CA PRO A 101 33.00 -54.57 -14.23
C PRO A 101 34.23 -55.07 -14.97
N ASP A 102 35.29 -55.33 -14.22
CA ASP A 102 36.46 -56.04 -14.68
C ASP A 102 36.05 -57.46 -15.07
N LYS A 103 36.01 -57.72 -16.37
CA LYS A 103 35.76 -59.05 -16.93
C LYS A 103 37.11 -59.70 -17.21
N THR A 104 37.38 -60.73 -16.38
CA THR A 104 38.10 -61.98 -16.69
C THR A 104 39.59 -61.90 -17.02
#